data_AF-A0A6A4RA99-F1
#
_entry.id   AF-A0A6A4RA99-F1
#
_cell.length_a   1.000
_cell.length_b   1.000
_cell.length_c   1.000
_cell.angle_alpha   90.00
_cell.angle_beta   90.00
_cell.angle_gamma   90.00
#
_symmetry.space_group_name_H-M   'P 1'
#
loop_
_entity.id
_entity.type
_entity.pdbx_description
1 polymer ?
#
loop_
_entity_poly.entity_id
_entity_poly.type
_entity_poly.pdbx_seq_one_letter_code
_entity_poly.pdbx_strand_id
1 'polypeptide(L)'
;AREVANFRQGKYREIRLARQQKAKLENMFSQMGQSEAAKVNIVLKADVQGSLEAIKGALEELSTDEVQVSVVSSGVGGITGTDANLALASEAIVVGFNVRADAAAREIIEREGLELRYYSVIYHLIDEVKQAMSGMLEPEWKEEIVGIAEVRDVFRAPKIGAVAGCMVVEGTVFRNKKIRVLRDNVVIYEGEL
;
A
#
# COMPACT_ATOMS: atom_id res chain seq x y z
N ALA A 1 46.28 -6.56 -1.12
CA ALA A 1 44.93 -7.18 -1.25
C ALA A 1 43.95 -6.73 -0.15
N ARG A 2 44.32 -6.82 1.14
CA ARG A 2 43.45 -6.46 2.28
C ARG A 2 43.10 -4.96 2.35
N GLU A 3 44.06 -4.07 2.09
CA GLU A 3 43.81 -2.61 2.04
C GLU A 3 42.87 -2.21 0.90
N VAL A 4 43.02 -2.81 -0.29
CA VAL A 4 42.14 -2.52 -1.44
C VAL A 4 40.71 -3.00 -1.17
N ALA A 5 40.54 -4.14 -0.50
CA ALA A 5 39.23 -4.63 -0.07
C ALA A 5 38.57 -3.69 0.95
N ASN A 6 39.31 -3.25 1.97
CA ASN A 6 38.82 -2.29 2.97
C ASN A 6 38.46 -0.94 2.34
N PHE A 7 39.27 -0.46 1.39
CA PHE A 7 39.01 0.78 0.67
C PHE A 7 37.71 0.69 -0.16
N ARG A 8 37.48 -0.43 -0.86
CA ARG A 8 36.23 -0.66 -1.60
C ARG A 8 35.03 -0.75 -0.67
N GLN A 9 35.16 -1.43 0.47
CA GLN A 9 34.08 -1.55 1.46
C GLN A 9 33.72 -0.20 2.09
N GLY A 10 34.74 0.63 2.40
CA GLY A 10 34.57 2.00 2.87
C GLY A 10 33.83 2.86 1.87
N LYS A 11 34.29 2.87 0.60
CA LYS A 11 33.66 3.62 -0.48
C LYS A 11 32.21 3.19 -0.73
N TYR A 12 31.91 1.89 -0.65
CA TYR A 12 30.54 1.38 -0.82
C TYR A 12 29.62 1.82 0.32
N ARG A 13 30.12 1.80 1.57
CA ARG A 13 29.40 2.30 2.74
C ARG A 13 29.10 3.79 2.63
N GLU A 14 30.07 4.57 2.18
CA GLU A 14 29.95 6.02 2.00
C GLU A 14 28.90 6.38 0.94
N ILE A 15 28.92 5.70 -0.23
CA ILE A 15 27.90 5.86 -1.28
C ILE A 15 26.51 5.48 -0.75
N ARG A 16 26.40 4.40 0.04
CA ARG A 16 25.13 3.96 0.63
C ARG A 16 24.57 5.00 1.60
N LEU A 17 25.40 5.55 2.48
CA LEU A 17 25.01 6.58 3.43
C LEU A 17 24.60 7.88 2.72
N ALA A 18 25.34 8.28 1.68
CA ALA A 18 25.02 9.48 0.89
C ALA A 18 23.66 9.35 0.18
N ARG A 19 23.38 8.19 -0.44
CA ARG A 19 22.06 7.91 -1.04
C ARG A 19 20.94 7.95 -0.01
N GLN A 20 21.16 7.38 1.17
CA GLN A 20 20.18 7.31 2.24
C GLN A 20 19.86 8.70 2.82
N GLN A 21 20.87 9.56 2.99
CA GLN A 21 20.66 10.95 3.44
C GLN A 21 19.91 11.79 2.41
N LYS A 22 20.27 11.67 1.11
CA LYS A 22 19.60 12.40 0.04
C LYS A 22 18.11 12.03 -0.04
N ALA A 23 17.80 10.73 -0.05
CA ALA A 23 16.43 10.24 -0.06
C ALA A 23 15.63 10.70 1.18
N LYS A 24 16.27 10.74 2.36
CA LYS A 24 15.60 11.18 3.60
C LYS A 24 15.21 12.67 3.55
N LEU A 25 16.05 13.53 2.99
CA LEU A 25 15.75 14.95 2.81
C LEU A 25 14.63 15.18 1.78
N GLU A 26 14.69 14.51 0.62
CA GLU A 26 13.62 14.57 -0.40
C GLU A 26 12.27 14.05 0.16
N ASN A 27 12.30 12.97 0.95
CA ASN A 27 11.11 12.41 1.60
C ASN A 27 10.54 13.33 2.69
N MET A 28 11.38 14.04 3.45
CA MET A 28 10.88 15.00 4.46
C MET A 28 10.12 16.18 3.84
N PHE A 29 10.52 16.62 2.64
CA PHE A 29 9.82 17.70 1.93
C PHE A 29 8.51 17.22 1.27
N SER A 30 8.46 15.98 0.78
CA SER A 30 7.26 15.40 0.17
C SER A 30 6.23 14.90 1.19
N GLN A 31 6.67 14.45 2.37
CA GLN A 31 5.77 14.04 3.47
C GLN A 31 5.15 15.22 4.23
N MET A 32 5.59 16.47 4.01
CA MET A 32 4.91 17.66 4.53
C MET A 32 3.62 17.93 3.74
N GLY A 33 2.57 17.13 3.99
CA GLY A 33 1.21 17.40 3.48
C GLY A 33 0.48 16.22 2.85
N GLN A 34 1.08 15.03 2.73
CA GLN A 34 0.41 13.82 2.24
C GLN A 34 0.01 12.91 3.40
N SER A 35 -1.13 12.21 3.25
CA SER A 35 -1.51 11.10 4.12
C SER A 35 -0.41 10.03 4.09
N GLU A 36 -0.11 9.43 5.24
CA GLU A 36 0.98 8.46 5.36
C GLU A 36 0.66 7.21 4.51
N ALA A 37 1.34 7.08 3.37
CA ALA A 37 1.19 5.92 2.49
C ALA A 37 1.47 4.63 3.27
N ALA A 38 0.63 3.62 3.07
CA ALA A 38 0.78 2.32 3.73
C ALA A 38 2.10 1.69 3.29
N LYS A 39 2.89 1.15 4.22
CA LYS A 39 4.19 0.55 3.92
C LYS A 39 4.16 -0.95 4.08
N VAL A 40 4.59 -1.67 3.05
CA VAL A 40 4.80 -3.11 3.08
C VAL A 40 6.29 -3.38 3.20
N ASN A 41 6.71 -3.78 4.41
CA ASN A 41 8.11 -4.09 4.67
C ASN A 41 8.42 -5.55 4.30
N ILE A 42 9.53 -5.77 3.61
CA ILE A 42 9.94 -7.10 3.13
C ILE A 42 11.41 -7.35 3.51
N VAL A 43 11.68 -8.53 4.07
CA VAL A 43 13.02 -9.08 4.24
C VAL A 43 13.23 -10.18 3.21
N LEU A 44 14.17 -9.97 2.29
CA LEU A 44 14.38 -10.85 1.13
C LEU A 44 15.70 -11.62 1.23
N LYS A 45 15.64 -12.95 1.10
CA LYS A 45 16.81 -13.81 0.95
C LYS A 45 16.72 -14.60 -0.35
N ALA A 46 17.83 -14.68 -1.07
CA ALA A 46 17.93 -15.46 -2.31
C ALA A 46 19.15 -16.38 -2.30
N ASP A 47 19.12 -17.43 -3.11
CA ASP A 47 20.22 -18.37 -3.31
C ASP A 47 21.40 -17.73 -4.06
N VAL A 48 21.10 -16.89 -5.05
CA VAL A 48 22.09 -16.21 -5.90
C VAL A 48 21.83 -14.71 -5.99
N GLN A 49 22.91 -13.94 -6.22
CA GLN A 49 22.83 -12.48 -6.28
C GLN A 49 21.99 -11.96 -7.47
N GLY A 50 22.02 -12.64 -8.62
CA GLY A 50 21.26 -12.22 -9.80
C GLY A 50 19.74 -12.24 -9.57
N SER A 51 19.23 -13.29 -8.93
CA SER A 51 17.82 -13.38 -8.54
C SER A 51 17.46 -12.33 -7.50
N LEU A 52 18.36 -12.04 -6.55
CA LEU A 52 18.14 -11.01 -5.53
C LEU A 52 17.94 -9.62 -6.16
N GLU A 53 18.79 -9.25 -7.11
CA GLU A 53 18.72 -7.96 -7.79
C GLU A 53 17.47 -7.86 -8.68
N ALA A 54 17.14 -8.93 -9.42
CA ALA A 54 15.95 -8.99 -10.26
C ALA A 54 14.65 -8.85 -9.45
N ILE A 55 14.54 -9.60 -8.35
CA ILE A 55 13.36 -9.56 -7.46
C ILE A 55 13.26 -8.19 -6.80
N LYS A 56 14.39 -7.65 -6.31
CA LYS A 56 14.38 -6.33 -5.66
C LYS A 56 13.93 -5.24 -6.62
N GLY A 57 14.44 -5.21 -7.85
CA GLY A 57 14.02 -4.23 -8.87
C GLY A 57 12.52 -4.36 -9.17
N ALA A 58 12.03 -5.59 -9.37
CA ALA A 58 10.62 -5.81 -9.62
C ALA A 58 9.71 -5.40 -8.45
N LEU A 59 10.14 -5.61 -7.20
CA LEU A 59 9.39 -5.18 -6.02
C LEU A 59 9.36 -3.65 -5.87
N GLU A 60 10.46 -2.96 -6.20
CA GLU A 60 10.52 -1.50 -6.17
C GLU A 60 9.57 -0.90 -7.23
N GLU A 61 9.47 -1.50 -8.42
CA GLU A 61 8.54 -1.09 -9.49
C GLU A 61 7.06 -1.25 -9.13
N LEU A 62 6.72 -2.10 -8.16
CA LEU A 62 5.33 -2.27 -7.71
C LEU A 62 4.82 -1.14 -6.82
N SER A 63 5.70 -0.30 -6.27
CA SER A 63 5.32 0.75 -5.31
C SER A 63 4.41 1.79 -5.96
N THR A 64 3.34 2.15 -5.27
CA THR A 64 2.40 3.21 -5.66
C THR A 64 2.41 4.34 -4.62
N ASP A 65 1.75 5.46 -4.93
CA ASP A 65 1.62 6.59 -4.00
C ASP A 65 0.78 6.23 -2.75
N GLU A 66 -0.10 5.23 -2.86
CA GLU A 66 -0.96 4.75 -1.76
C GLU A 66 -0.29 3.65 -0.94
N VAL A 67 0.46 2.75 -1.59
CA VAL A 67 1.15 1.62 -0.94
C VAL A 67 2.60 1.53 -1.40
N GLN A 68 3.52 1.76 -0.47
CA GLN A 68 4.95 1.71 -0.72
C GLN A 68 5.54 0.36 -0.31
N VAL A 69 6.20 -0.33 -1.23
CA VAL A 69 6.95 -1.56 -0.94
C VAL A 69 8.36 -1.20 -0.52
N SER A 70 8.78 -1.64 0.66
CA SER A 70 10.12 -1.36 1.19
C SER A 70 10.89 -2.64 1.50
N VAL A 71 11.99 -2.87 0.79
CA VAL A 71 12.92 -3.96 1.09
C VAL A 71 13.88 -3.52 2.20
N VAL A 72 13.56 -3.90 3.45
CA VAL A 72 14.31 -3.51 4.66
C VAL A 72 15.70 -4.15 4.68
N SER A 73 15.79 -5.41 4.27
CA SER A 73 17.03 -6.15 4.16
C SER A 73 16.98 -7.11 3.00
N SER A 74 18.08 -7.19 2.26
CA SER A 74 18.26 -8.13 1.18
C SER A 74 19.62 -8.82 1.30
N GLY A 75 19.67 -10.13 1.11
CA GLY A 75 20.92 -10.88 1.22
C GLY A 75 20.92 -12.19 0.45
N VAL A 76 22.12 -12.69 0.19
CA VAL A 76 22.32 -14.02 -0.42
C VAL A 76 22.56 -15.05 0.69
N GLY A 77 21.92 -16.21 0.57
CA GLY A 77 22.03 -17.33 1.49
C GLY A 77 20.74 -17.63 2.26
N GLY A 78 20.83 -18.60 3.18
CA GLY A 78 19.71 -19.01 4.02
C GLY A 78 19.16 -17.89 4.90
N ILE A 79 17.92 -18.07 5.37
CA ILE A 79 17.28 -17.17 6.32
C ILE A 79 17.79 -17.52 7.72
N THR A 80 18.35 -16.53 8.41
CA THR A 80 18.96 -16.69 9.73
C THR A 80 18.11 -16.06 10.83
N GLY A 81 18.37 -16.41 12.10
CA GLY A 81 17.67 -15.81 13.23
C GLY A 81 17.80 -14.28 13.30
N THR A 82 18.89 -13.71 12.81
CA THR A 82 19.05 -12.24 12.71
C THR A 82 18.06 -11.62 11.74
N ASP A 83 17.77 -12.30 10.64
CA ASP A 83 16.81 -11.83 9.64
C ASP A 83 15.38 -11.91 10.18
N ALA A 84 15.05 -12.98 10.92
CA ALA A 84 13.77 -13.11 11.61
C ALA A 84 13.56 -12.01 12.66
N ASN A 85 14.58 -11.70 13.47
CA ASN A 85 14.50 -10.61 14.45
C ASN A 85 14.35 -9.23 13.77
N LEU A 86 15.02 -9.02 12.64
CA LEU A 86 14.88 -7.76 11.88
C LEU A 86 13.47 -7.64 11.29
N ALA A 87 12.92 -8.75 10.81
CA ALA A 87 11.55 -8.80 10.32
C ALA A 87 10.54 -8.48 11.43
N LEU A 88 10.73 -9.04 12.63
CA LEU A 88 9.91 -8.72 13.80
C LEU A 88 9.97 -7.24 14.16
N ALA A 89 11.17 -6.65 14.25
CA ALA A 89 11.34 -5.25 14.62
C ALA A 89 10.79 -4.26 13.57
N SER A 90 10.61 -4.71 12.33
CA SER A 90 10.17 -3.87 11.21
C SER A 90 8.77 -4.24 10.70
N GLU A 91 8.06 -5.15 11.38
CA GLU A 91 6.78 -5.72 10.94
C GLU A 91 6.83 -6.17 9.47
N ALA A 92 7.92 -6.84 9.09
CA ALA A 92 8.20 -7.20 7.71
C ALA A 92 7.86 -8.66 7.41
N ILE A 93 7.41 -8.91 6.18
CA ILE A 93 7.20 -10.26 5.65
C ILE A 93 8.57 -10.86 5.28
N VAL A 94 8.82 -12.09 5.69
CA VAL A 94 10.06 -12.81 5.36
C VAL A 94 9.87 -13.62 4.08
N VAL A 95 10.69 -13.33 3.08
CA VAL A 95 10.63 -13.96 1.76
C VAL A 95 11.93 -14.68 1.44
N GLY A 96 11.84 -15.99 1.21
CA GLY A 96 12.95 -16.83 0.76
C GLY A 96 12.78 -17.28 -0.69
N PHE A 97 13.70 -16.88 -1.57
CA PHE A 97 13.78 -17.34 -2.95
C PHE A 97 14.84 -18.44 -3.10
N ASN A 98 14.40 -19.67 -3.41
CA ASN A 98 15.26 -20.87 -3.47
C ASN A 98 16.08 -21.15 -2.21
N VAL A 99 15.72 -20.55 -1.07
CA VAL A 99 16.42 -20.70 0.21
C VAL A 99 15.45 -21.12 1.30
N ARG A 100 16.01 -21.65 2.39
CA ARG A 100 15.26 -22.10 3.56
C ARG A 100 15.72 -21.37 4.81
N ALA A 101 14.85 -21.36 5.82
CA ALA A 101 15.18 -20.89 7.15
C ALA A 101 15.93 -21.98 7.94
N ASP A 102 16.97 -21.54 8.65
CA ASP A 102 17.65 -22.38 9.63
C ASP A 102 16.76 -22.68 10.85
N ALA A 103 17.23 -23.54 11.75
CA ALA A 103 16.46 -23.95 12.92
C ALA A 103 16.15 -22.76 13.86
N ALA A 104 17.11 -21.86 14.05
CA ALA A 104 16.97 -20.70 14.92
C ALA A 104 15.95 -19.69 14.37
N ALA A 105 15.96 -19.44 13.06
CA ALA A 105 14.99 -18.60 12.39
C ALA A 105 13.58 -19.20 12.47
N ARG A 106 13.44 -20.51 12.23
CA ARG A 106 12.13 -21.18 12.32
C ARG A 106 11.50 -21.08 13.70
N GLU A 107 12.29 -21.28 14.76
CA GLU A 107 11.80 -21.14 16.14
C GLU A 107 11.28 -19.73 16.42
N ILE A 108 12.00 -18.69 15.98
CA ILE A 108 11.56 -17.30 16.15
C ILE A 108 10.29 -17.03 15.32
N ILE A 109 10.25 -17.50 14.08
CA ILE A 109 9.12 -17.29 13.18
C ILE A 109 7.84 -17.94 13.74
N GLU A 110 7.92 -19.18 14.22
CA GLU A 110 6.78 -19.89 14.80
C GLU A 110 6.35 -19.28 16.14
N ARG A 111 7.30 -18.88 16.99
CA ARG A 111 7.01 -18.31 18.31
C ARG A 111 6.34 -16.95 18.24
N GLU A 112 6.82 -16.09 17.33
CA GLU A 112 6.34 -14.71 17.19
C GLU A 112 5.23 -14.58 16.13
N GLY A 113 4.91 -15.65 15.40
CA GLY A 113 3.89 -15.64 14.35
C GLY A 113 4.27 -14.83 13.12
N LEU A 114 5.55 -14.77 12.78
CA LEU A 114 6.03 -14.05 11.61
C LEU A 114 5.57 -14.72 10.31
N GLU A 115 5.26 -13.91 9.31
CA GLU A 115 4.88 -14.41 8.01
C GLU A 115 6.12 -14.80 7.18
N LEU A 116 6.27 -16.10 6.93
CA LEU A 116 7.38 -16.67 6.15
C LEU A 116 6.86 -17.33 4.88
N ARG A 117 7.32 -16.84 3.73
CA ARG A 117 6.94 -17.37 2.41
C ARG A 117 8.16 -17.81 1.61
N TYR A 118 8.02 -18.94 0.93
CA TYR A 118 9.06 -19.51 0.08
C TYR A 118 8.62 -19.53 -1.37
N TYR A 119 9.50 -19.08 -2.25
CA TYR A 119 9.26 -19.09 -3.69
C TYR A 119 10.44 -19.69 -4.43
N SER A 120 10.13 -20.27 -5.59
CA SER A 120 11.11 -20.71 -6.59
C SER A 120 10.90 -20.04 -7.95
N VAL A 121 9.80 -19.29 -8.10
CA VAL A 121 9.42 -18.60 -9.33
C VAL A 121 9.15 -17.14 -9.02
N ILE A 122 9.85 -16.23 -9.70
CA ILE A 122 9.81 -14.78 -9.42
C ILE A 122 8.41 -14.22 -9.61
N TYR A 123 7.69 -14.64 -10.66
CA TYR A 123 6.35 -14.13 -10.95
C TYR A 123 5.32 -14.43 -9.85
N HIS A 124 5.40 -15.60 -9.20
CA HIS A 124 4.48 -15.92 -8.10
C HIS A 124 4.73 -15.02 -6.88
N LEU A 125 6.00 -14.72 -6.59
CA LEU A 125 6.37 -13.78 -5.52
C LEU A 125 5.80 -12.38 -5.80
N ILE A 126 6.01 -11.89 -7.02
CA ILE A 126 5.52 -10.57 -7.45
C ILE A 126 3.99 -10.51 -7.36
N ASP A 127 3.30 -11.54 -7.84
CA ASP A 127 1.83 -11.58 -7.84
C ASP A 127 1.25 -11.63 -6.42
N GLU A 128 1.81 -12.45 -5.52
CA GLU A 128 1.36 -12.48 -4.12
C GLU A 128 1.59 -11.14 -3.41
N VAL A 129 2.74 -10.49 -3.62
CA VAL A 129 2.98 -9.16 -3.04
C VAL A 129 1.98 -8.14 -3.58
N LYS A 130 1.68 -8.19 -4.89
CA LYS A 130 0.66 -7.33 -5.50
C LYS A 130 -0.74 -7.58 -4.93
N GLN A 131 -1.10 -8.84 -4.68
CA GLN A 131 -2.37 -9.18 -4.03
C GLN A 131 -2.42 -8.67 -2.58
N ALA A 132 -1.32 -8.80 -1.82
CA ALA A 132 -1.23 -8.26 -0.47
C ALA A 132 -1.39 -6.73 -0.46
N MET A 133 -0.75 -6.03 -1.40
CA MET A 133 -0.95 -4.57 -1.56
C MET A 133 -2.39 -4.21 -1.89
N SER A 134 -3.05 -4.99 -2.76
CA SER A 134 -4.45 -4.74 -3.14
C SER A 134 -5.41 -4.89 -1.97
N GLY A 135 -5.12 -5.77 -1.02
CA GLY A 135 -5.90 -5.93 0.22
C GLY A 135 -5.72 -4.79 1.22
N MET A 136 -4.67 -3.97 1.06
CA MET A 136 -4.38 -2.80 1.91
C MET A 136 -4.91 -1.49 1.33
N LEU A 137 -5.39 -1.50 0.07
CA LEU A 137 -6.00 -0.33 -0.55
C LEU A 137 -7.35 -0.04 0.10
N GLU A 138 -7.58 1.23 0.44
CA GLU A 138 -8.89 1.68 0.91
C GLU A 138 -9.91 1.49 -0.22
N PRO A 139 -11.11 0.95 0.06
CA PRO A 139 -12.11 0.76 -0.97
C PRO A 139 -12.55 2.11 -1.56
N GLU A 140 -12.46 2.26 -2.88
CA GLU A 140 -13.00 3.43 -3.57
C GLU A 140 -14.52 3.49 -3.42
N TRP A 141 -15.02 4.56 -2.81
CA TRP A 141 -16.46 4.83 -2.73
C TRP A 141 -16.95 5.33 -4.09
N LYS A 142 -17.59 4.45 -4.88
CA LYS A 142 -18.34 4.88 -6.07
C LYS A 142 -19.76 5.25 -5.69
N GLU A 143 -20.09 6.54 -5.79
CA GLU A 143 -21.47 7.00 -5.71
C GLU A 143 -22.18 6.73 -7.05
N GLU A 144 -23.09 5.76 -7.05
CA GLU A 144 -23.95 5.47 -8.20
C GLU A 144 -25.30 6.20 -8.07
N ILE A 145 -25.71 6.88 -9.13
CA ILE A 145 -27.00 7.58 -9.18
C ILE A 145 -28.09 6.53 -9.36
N VAL A 146 -28.91 6.33 -8.33
CA VAL A 146 -30.01 5.34 -8.33
C VAL A 146 -31.29 5.85 -8.98
N GLY A 147 -31.45 7.17 -9.12
CA GLY A 147 -32.60 7.78 -9.75
C GLY A 147 -32.51 9.30 -9.84
N ILE A 148 -33.25 9.85 -10.78
CA ILE A 148 -33.34 11.29 -11.07
C ILE A 148 -34.81 11.69 -10.99
N ALA A 149 -35.09 12.76 -10.24
CA ALA A 149 -36.42 13.33 -10.13
C ALA A 149 -36.39 14.82 -10.46
N GLU A 150 -37.40 15.26 -11.21
CA GLU A 150 -37.58 16.66 -11.59
C GLU A 150 -38.63 17.30 -10.67
N VAL A 151 -38.28 18.43 -10.06
CA VAL A 151 -39.20 19.21 -9.23
C VAL A 151 -40.12 20.02 -10.14
N ARG A 152 -41.44 19.82 -10.03
CA ARG A 152 -42.44 20.54 -10.84
C ARG A 152 -43.15 21.63 -10.07
N ASP A 153 -43.57 21.32 -8.85
CA ASP A 153 -44.31 22.23 -8.00
C ASP A 153 -43.70 22.28 -6.59
N VAL A 154 -43.85 23.41 -5.91
CA VAL A 154 -43.38 23.57 -4.52
C VAL A 154 -44.52 24.08 -3.65
N PHE A 155 -44.82 23.33 -2.59
CA PHE A 155 -45.84 23.66 -1.60
C PHE A 155 -45.18 24.14 -0.31
N ARG A 156 -45.84 25.00 0.46
CA ARG A 156 -45.34 25.44 1.77
C ARG A 156 -46.20 24.86 2.89
N ALA A 157 -45.58 24.08 3.77
CA ALA A 157 -46.21 23.53 4.96
C ALA A 157 -45.71 24.28 6.22
N PRO A 158 -46.59 24.77 7.10
CA PRO A 158 -46.21 25.59 8.25
C PRO A 158 -45.21 24.95 9.22
N LYS A 159 -45.18 23.61 9.32
CA LYS A 159 -44.35 22.87 10.28
C LYS A 159 -43.12 22.19 9.67
N ILE A 160 -43.07 22.03 8.34
CA ILE A 160 -42.09 21.17 7.65
C ILE A 160 -41.29 21.96 6.60
N GLY A 161 -41.68 23.21 6.33
CA GLY A 161 -41.01 24.07 5.35
C GLY A 161 -41.55 23.89 3.93
N ALA A 162 -40.67 24.02 2.94
CA ALA A 162 -41.01 23.82 1.54
C ALA A 162 -41.03 22.33 1.20
N VAL A 163 -42.11 21.87 0.56
CA VAL A 163 -42.30 20.51 0.09
C VAL A 163 -42.28 20.52 -1.44
N ALA A 164 -41.31 19.84 -2.04
CA ALA A 164 -41.18 19.72 -3.48
C ALA A 164 -42.05 18.57 -4.00
N GLY A 165 -42.97 18.86 -4.92
CA GLY A 165 -43.67 17.88 -5.74
C GLY A 165 -42.77 17.46 -6.91
N CYS A 166 -42.23 16.26 -6.82
CA CYS A 166 -41.26 15.74 -7.80
C CYS A 166 -41.87 14.64 -8.67
N MET A 167 -41.44 14.56 -9.93
CA MET A 167 -41.70 13.41 -10.80
C MET A 167 -40.38 12.68 -11.08
N VAL A 168 -40.35 11.37 -10.83
CA VAL A 168 -39.19 10.54 -11.17
C VAL A 168 -39.11 10.39 -12.68
N VAL A 169 -37.98 10.81 -13.25
CA VAL A 169 -37.71 10.77 -14.70
C VAL A 169 -36.93 9.52 -15.06
N GLU A 170 -36.04 9.09 -14.16
CA GLU A 170 -35.16 7.94 -14.36
C GLU A 170 -34.90 7.21 -13.04
N GLY A 171 -34.76 5.89 -13.09
CA GLY A 171 -34.39 5.06 -11.94
C GLY A 171 -35.46 5.00 -10.84
N THR A 172 -35.01 4.81 -9.59
CA THR A 172 -35.88 4.68 -8.42
C THR A 172 -35.35 5.51 -7.26
N VAL A 173 -36.24 6.23 -6.59
CA VAL A 173 -35.90 7.05 -5.43
C VAL A 173 -36.12 6.25 -4.15
N PHE A 174 -35.10 6.22 -3.29
CA PHE A 174 -35.14 5.52 -2.01
C PHE A 174 -35.08 6.54 -0.87
N ARG A 175 -35.81 6.24 0.20
CA ARG A 175 -35.75 6.97 1.47
C ARG A 175 -34.42 6.70 2.18
N ASN A 176 -33.86 7.69 2.89
CA ASN A 176 -32.57 7.63 3.59
C ASN A 176 -31.36 7.43 2.65
N LYS A 177 -31.43 7.93 1.42
CA LYS A 177 -30.27 8.03 0.54
C LYS A 177 -29.85 9.49 0.39
N LYS A 178 -28.56 9.70 0.15
CA LYS A 178 -28.03 11.03 -0.17
C LYS A 178 -28.67 11.54 -1.45
N ILE A 179 -29.03 12.82 -1.44
CA ILE A 179 -29.59 13.52 -2.58
C ILE A 179 -28.76 14.76 -2.89
N ARG A 180 -28.72 15.11 -4.16
CA ARG A 180 -28.15 16.36 -4.65
C ARG A 180 -29.22 17.07 -5.47
N VAL A 181 -29.50 18.32 -5.13
CA VAL A 181 -30.44 19.16 -5.87
C VAL A 181 -29.62 20.07 -6.78
N LEU A 182 -29.90 20.00 -8.07
CA LEU A 182 -29.21 20.78 -9.09
C LEU A 182 -30.19 21.80 -9.70
N ARG A 183 -29.66 22.99 -10.02
CA ARG A 183 -30.32 23.98 -10.86
C ARG A 183 -29.30 24.48 -11.88
N ASP A 184 -29.65 24.43 -13.16
CA ASP A 184 -28.75 24.80 -14.27
C ASP A 184 -27.39 24.06 -14.21
N ASN A 185 -27.43 22.78 -13.86
CA ASN A 185 -26.28 21.90 -13.64
C ASN A 185 -25.35 22.31 -12.48
N VAL A 186 -25.74 23.27 -11.64
CA VAL A 186 -25.02 23.65 -10.43
C VAL A 186 -25.70 23.03 -9.22
N VAL A 187 -24.91 22.41 -8.33
CA VAL A 187 -25.42 21.88 -7.05
C VAL A 187 -25.81 23.04 -6.15
N ILE A 188 -27.10 23.11 -5.80
CA ILE A 188 -27.62 24.14 -4.89
C ILE A 188 -27.83 23.60 -3.47
N TYR A 189 -27.94 22.28 -3.31
CA TYR A 189 -28.15 21.63 -2.03
C TYR A 189 -27.69 20.16 -2.06
N GLU A 190 -27.11 19.70 -0.96
CA GLU A 190 -26.79 18.30 -0.70
C GLU A 190 -27.37 17.89 0.66
N GLY A 191 -27.97 16.71 0.74
CA GLY A 191 -28.62 16.24 1.97
C GLY A 191 -29.00 14.76 1.90
N GLU A 192 -29.88 14.34 2.80
CA GLU A 192 -30.44 12.98 2.87
C GLU A 192 -31.98 13.06 2.81
N LEU A 193 -32.61 12.13 2.10
CA LEU A 193 -34.07 12.09 1.87
C LEU A 193 -34.87 11.51 3.04
#